data_AF-A0A2E5XI83-F1
#
_entry.id   AF-A0A2E5XI83-F1
#
_cell.length_a   1.000
_cell.length_b   1.000
_cell.length_c   1.000
_cell.angle_alpha   90.00
_cell.angle_beta   90.00
_cell.angle_gamma   90.00
#
_symmetry.space_group_name_H-M   'P 1'
#
loop_
_entity.id
_entity.type
_entity.pdbx_description
1 polymer ?
#
loop_
_entity_poly.entity_id
_entity_poly.type
_entity_poly.pdbx_seq_one_letter_code
_entity_poly.pdbx_strand_id
1 'polypeptide(L)'
;MAAAILVLVGIFLSGGCASGPGNRLQSTSLRQSLASSILRNPRIGLANFHVSGRRDQATAFDNMRQAAAGQRSMRSSYQRAPGGAIHLDNRMLGAINRLTHSGWSFRVTELAGGSHSEKSRHYAGTAFDVDYINGVKVGWGNPYVNGFMRACRWLGAREVRGPGSAGHRTHVHVEW
;
A
#
# COMPACT_ATOMS: atom_id res chain seq x y z
N MET A 1 -26.35 35.53 77.70
CA MET A 1 -27.14 34.48 77.02
C MET A 1 -27.68 35.05 75.72
N ALA A 2 -27.16 34.60 74.57
CA ALA A 2 -27.68 34.80 73.20
C ALA A 2 -26.79 33.92 72.30
N ALA A 3 -27.29 32.79 71.81
CA ALA A 3 -28.04 32.61 70.55
C ALA A 3 -27.08 32.28 69.38
N ALA A 4 -27.05 30.99 69.05
CA ALA A 4 -26.36 30.43 67.89
C ALA A 4 -27.09 30.83 66.59
N ILE A 5 -26.32 31.17 65.56
CA ILE A 5 -26.81 31.31 64.18
C ILE A 5 -25.93 30.39 63.33
N LEU A 6 -26.55 29.32 62.82
CA LEU A 6 -25.97 28.39 61.85
C LEU A 6 -26.32 28.93 60.45
N VAL A 7 -25.33 29.30 59.65
CA VAL A 7 -25.52 29.61 58.22
C VAL A 7 -24.93 28.47 57.40
N LEU A 8 -25.79 27.70 56.75
CA LEU A 8 -25.44 26.72 55.74
C LEU A 8 -25.08 27.45 54.43
N VAL A 9 -23.81 27.37 54.02
CA VAL A 9 -23.38 27.75 52.67
C VAL A 9 -23.48 26.51 51.79
N GLY A 10 -24.47 26.50 50.89
CA GLY A 10 -24.60 25.48 49.86
C GLY A 10 -23.49 25.62 48.82
N ILE A 11 -22.70 24.56 48.64
CA ILE A 11 -21.70 24.47 47.57
C ILE A 11 -22.43 23.98 46.30
N PHE A 12 -22.65 24.88 45.36
CA PHE A 12 -23.01 24.52 43.99
C PHE A 12 -21.74 24.10 43.23
N LEU A 13 -21.55 22.79 43.04
CA LEU A 13 -20.61 22.26 42.06
C LEU A 13 -21.26 22.35 40.67
N SER A 14 -21.00 23.44 39.94
CA SER A 14 -21.28 23.48 38.51
C SER A 14 -20.30 22.56 37.77
N GLY A 15 -20.82 21.43 37.30
CA GLY A 15 -20.12 20.55 36.36
C GLY A 15 -19.86 21.27 35.05
N GLY A 16 -18.69 21.89 34.93
CA GLY A 16 -18.17 22.38 33.67
C GLY A 16 -17.68 21.20 32.82
N CYS A 17 -18.47 20.79 31.83
CA CYS A 17 -17.96 19.99 30.72
C CYS A 17 -17.01 20.87 29.90
N ALA A 18 -15.73 20.87 30.27
CA ALA A 18 -14.69 21.47 29.45
C ALA A 18 -14.49 20.60 28.20
N SER A 19 -15.13 20.99 27.11
CA SER A 19 -14.82 20.51 25.76
C SER A 19 -13.42 21.02 25.38
N GLY A 20 -12.39 20.29 25.81
CA GLY A 20 -11.03 20.53 25.33
C GLY A 20 -10.97 20.37 23.80
N PRO A 21 -10.07 21.09 23.11
CA PRO A 21 -9.83 20.85 21.69
C PRO A 21 -9.31 19.42 21.57
N GLY A 22 -10.17 18.52 21.10
CA GLY A 22 -9.82 17.13 20.88
C GLY A 22 -8.63 17.07 19.95
N ASN A 23 -7.47 16.71 20.49
CA ASN A 23 -6.33 16.28 19.71
C ASN A 23 -6.79 15.03 18.97
N ARG A 24 -7.33 15.20 17.76
CA ARG A 24 -7.86 14.12 16.93
C ARG A 24 -6.63 13.31 16.49
N LEU A 25 -6.23 12.35 17.32
CA LEU A 25 -5.34 11.27 16.90
C LEU A 25 -6.05 10.59 15.74
N GLN A 26 -5.70 10.98 14.52
CA GLN A 26 -6.25 10.39 13.31
C GLN A 26 -5.83 8.92 13.33
N SER A 27 -6.81 8.03 13.51
CA SER A 27 -6.54 6.59 13.48
C SER A 27 -5.94 6.23 12.12
N THR A 28 -4.71 5.73 12.13
CA THR A 28 -4.01 5.31 10.91
C THR A 28 -4.79 4.15 10.29
N SER A 29 -5.20 4.30 9.03
CA SER A 29 -5.92 3.23 8.33
C SER A 29 -5.03 2.01 8.13
N LEU A 30 -5.61 0.81 8.02
CA LEU A 30 -4.85 -0.42 7.72
C LEU A 30 -3.96 -0.26 6.48
N ARG A 31 -4.48 0.38 5.43
CA ARG A 31 -3.74 0.70 4.20
C ARG A 31 -2.49 1.52 4.49
N GLN A 32 -2.66 2.57 5.28
CA GLN A 32 -1.58 3.49 5.64
C GLN A 32 -0.50 2.79 6.46
N SER A 33 -0.90 1.95 7.42
CA SER A 33 0.03 1.13 8.22
C SER A 33 0.80 0.13 7.36
N LEU A 34 0.11 -0.61 6.48
CA LEU A 34 0.74 -1.57 5.57
C LEU A 34 1.70 -0.87 4.60
N ALA A 35 1.28 0.23 3.99
CA ALA A 35 2.11 1.00 3.08
C ALA A 35 3.36 1.55 3.76
N SER A 36 3.21 2.07 4.99
CA SER A 36 4.34 2.54 5.81
C SER A 36 5.30 1.40 6.16
N SER A 37 4.78 0.20 6.44
CA SER A 37 5.60 -1.00 6.68
C SER A 37 6.40 -1.37 5.43
N ILE A 38 5.75 -1.38 4.26
CA ILE A 38 6.39 -1.73 2.99
C ILE A 38 7.48 -0.71 2.63
N LEU A 39 7.18 0.58 2.76
CA LEU A 39 8.13 1.67 2.42
C LEU A 39 9.43 1.60 3.23
N ARG A 40 9.37 1.09 4.47
CA ARG A 40 10.53 0.94 5.36
C ARG A 40 11.18 -0.44 5.31
N ASN A 41 10.63 -1.39 4.56
CA ASN A 41 11.12 -2.76 4.56
C ASN A 41 12.28 -2.94 3.57
N PRO A 42 13.51 -3.23 4.03
CA PRO A 42 14.68 -3.32 3.15
C PRO A 42 14.64 -4.52 2.19
N ARG A 43 13.72 -5.48 2.40
CA ARG A 43 13.51 -6.60 1.47
C ARG A 43 12.61 -6.25 0.29
N ILE A 44 12.01 -5.06 0.29
CA ILE A 44 11.11 -4.60 -0.77
C ILE A 44 11.73 -3.39 -1.45
N GLY A 45 12.22 -3.59 -2.67
CA GLY A 45 12.54 -2.48 -3.56
C GLY A 45 11.27 -1.88 -4.15
N LEU A 46 11.21 -0.56 -4.27
CA LEU A 46 10.15 0.17 -4.97
C LEU A 46 10.80 0.99 -6.09
N ALA A 47 10.44 0.73 -7.34
CA ALA A 47 10.95 1.50 -8.45
C ALA A 47 10.45 2.95 -8.36
N ASN A 48 11.37 3.90 -8.52
CA ASN A 48 11.10 5.34 -8.67
C ASN A 48 11.09 5.76 -10.15
N PHE A 49 10.79 4.81 -11.04
CA PHE A 49 10.71 4.98 -12.48
C PHE A 49 9.67 4.02 -13.06
N HIS A 50 9.13 4.35 -14.23
CA HIS A 50 8.36 3.40 -15.03
C HIS A 50 9.26 2.62 -15.98
N VAL A 51 8.94 1.35 -16.22
CA VAL A 51 9.66 0.52 -17.20
C VAL A 51 9.60 1.13 -18.62
N SER A 52 8.55 1.90 -18.92
CA SER A 52 8.37 2.65 -20.17
C SER A 52 9.31 3.85 -20.34
N GLY A 53 10.02 4.26 -19.29
CA GLY A 53 10.83 5.47 -19.26
C GLY A 53 10.04 6.79 -19.13
N ARG A 54 8.70 6.71 -19.08
CA ARG A 54 7.85 7.88 -18.79
C ARG A 54 8.07 8.37 -17.36
N ARG A 55 7.85 9.66 -17.14
CA ARG A 55 7.98 10.32 -15.84
C ARG A 55 6.66 10.98 -15.48
N ASP A 56 6.12 10.60 -14.33
CA ASP A 56 4.97 11.23 -13.69
C ASP A 56 5.05 10.97 -12.17
N GLN A 57 3.95 11.16 -11.44
CA GLN A 57 3.87 10.94 -9.98
C GLN A 57 3.17 9.62 -9.61
N ALA A 58 3.23 8.62 -10.48
CA ALA A 58 2.54 7.34 -10.35
C ALA A 58 3.50 6.13 -10.32
N THR A 59 4.79 6.33 -10.06
CA THR A 59 5.74 5.23 -9.88
C THR A 59 5.36 4.34 -8.69
N ALA A 60 5.89 3.12 -8.61
CA ALA A 60 5.65 2.24 -7.46
C ALA A 60 6.05 2.92 -6.13
N PHE A 61 7.17 3.65 -6.12
CA PHE A 61 7.59 4.44 -4.96
C PHE A 61 6.60 5.56 -4.61
N ASP A 62 6.14 6.33 -5.61
CA ASP A 62 5.16 7.41 -5.38
C ASP A 62 3.83 6.87 -4.87
N ASN A 63 3.32 5.81 -5.48
CA ASN A 63 2.10 5.14 -5.08
C ASN A 63 2.14 4.66 -3.64
N MET A 64 3.26 4.06 -3.22
CA MET A 64 3.45 3.59 -1.84
C MET A 64 3.55 4.76 -0.86
N ARG A 65 4.29 5.82 -1.21
CA ARG A 65 4.39 7.04 -0.40
C ARG A 65 3.03 7.72 -0.20
N GLN A 66 2.24 7.85 -1.26
CA GLN A 66 0.88 8.40 -1.21
C GLN A 66 -0.01 7.56 -0.29
N ALA A 67 0.01 6.22 -0.43
CA ALA A 67 -0.75 5.33 0.44
C ALA A 67 -0.31 5.42 1.91
N ALA A 68 1.00 5.54 2.17
CA ALA A 68 1.56 5.72 3.52
C ALA A 68 1.23 7.09 4.15
N ALA A 69 0.94 8.10 3.31
CA ALA A 69 0.40 9.39 3.74
C ALA A 69 -1.14 9.39 3.91
N GLY A 70 -1.80 8.24 3.73
CA GLY A 70 -3.25 8.12 3.80
C GLY A 70 -4.00 8.61 2.55
N GLN A 71 -3.27 8.91 1.47
CA GLN A 71 -3.83 9.41 0.21
C GLN A 71 -4.20 8.25 -0.75
N ARG A 72 -4.91 8.59 -1.83
CA ARG A 72 -5.09 7.70 -2.99
C ARG A 72 -3.81 7.69 -3.82
N SER A 73 -3.44 6.54 -4.35
CA SER A 73 -2.29 6.39 -5.23
C SER A 73 -2.65 6.84 -6.65
N MET A 74 -1.82 7.68 -7.24
CA MET A 74 -2.02 8.22 -8.59
C MET A 74 -1.89 7.13 -9.64
N ARG A 75 -2.71 7.23 -10.68
CA ARG A 75 -2.57 6.45 -11.91
C ARG A 75 -1.89 7.34 -12.96
N SER A 76 -1.07 6.73 -13.81
CA SER A 76 -0.50 7.42 -14.96
C SER A 76 -1.61 7.93 -15.89
N SER A 77 -1.33 8.96 -16.68
CA SER A 77 -2.27 9.60 -17.61
C SER A 77 -1.69 9.71 -19.03
N TYR A 78 -1.15 8.59 -19.53
CA TYR A 78 -0.59 8.47 -20.88
C TYR A 78 -0.98 7.14 -21.52
N GLN A 79 -1.01 7.10 -22.86
CA GLN A 79 -1.43 5.93 -23.62
C GLN A 79 -2.80 5.42 -23.15
N ARG A 80 -2.88 4.20 -22.60
CA ARG A 80 -4.14 3.59 -22.11
C ARG A 80 -4.37 3.83 -20.62
N ALA A 81 -3.48 4.57 -19.96
CA ALA A 81 -3.60 4.85 -18.54
C ALA A 81 -4.68 5.91 -18.29
N PRO A 82 -5.68 5.64 -17.43
CA PRO A 82 -6.90 6.44 -17.34
C PRO A 82 -6.74 7.73 -16.50
N GLY A 83 -5.56 7.99 -15.94
CA GLY A 83 -5.34 9.11 -15.01
C GLY A 83 -6.14 8.99 -13.71
N GLY A 84 -6.17 10.05 -12.91
CA GLY A 84 -6.82 10.08 -11.61
C GLY A 84 -6.07 9.26 -10.54
N ALA A 85 -6.78 8.80 -9.51
CA ALA A 85 -6.17 8.09 -8.38
C ALA A 85 -7.06 6.94 -7.88
N ILE A 86 -6.49 5.98 -7.16
CA ILE A 86 -7.20 4.83 -6.60
C ILE A 86 -6.62 4.46 -5.24
N HIS A 87 -7.42 3.82 -4.39
CA HIS A 87 -6.89 3.22 -3.18
C HIS A 87 -6.28 1.85 -3.48
N LEU A 88 -5.05 1.62 -3.02
CA LEU A 88 -4.46 0.28 -3.07
C LEU A 88 -5.22 -0.69 -2.15
N ASP A 89 -5.41 -1.92 -2.59
CA ASP A 89 -6.15 -2.94 -1.87
C ASP A 89 -5.36 -3.46 -0.65
N ASN A 90 -6.05 -3.62 0.49
CA ASN A 90 -5.41 -4.04 1.75
C ASN A 90 -4.90 -5.49 1.71
N ARG A 91 -5.55 -6.38 0.94
CA ARG A 91 -5.13 -7.79 0.78
C ARG A 91 -3.86 -7.85 -0.05
N MET A 92 -3.78 -7.08 -1.14
CA MET A 92 -2.58 -6.92 -1.94
C MET A 92 -1.40 -6.38 -1.10
N LEU A 93 -1.59 -5.26 -0.38
CA LEU A 93 -0.54 -4.71 0.49
C LEU A 93 -0.15 -5.68 1.62
N GLY A 94 -1.13 -6.38 2.20
CA GLY A 94 -0.90 -7.40 3.21
C GLY A 94 -0.05 -8.55 2.68
N ALA A 95 -0.30 -9.00 1.45
CA ALA A 95 0.48 -10.03 0.80
C ALA A 95 1.90 -9.59 0.48
N ILE A 96 2.10 -8.38 -0.05
CA ILE A 96 3.43 -7.79 -0.27
C ILE A 96 4.24 -7.84 1.03
N ASN A 97 3.66 -7.42 2.15
CA ASN A 97 4.35 -7.45 3.44
C ASN A 97 4.63 -8.91 3.91
N ARG A 98 3.65 -9.82 3.80
CA ARG A 98 3.79 -11.23 4.24
C ARG A 98 4.82 -12.04 3.45
N LEU A 99 4.99 -11.78 2.15
CA LEU A 99 6.02 -12.42 1.34
C LEU A 99 7.41 -12.24 1.98
N THR A 100 7.70 -11.07 2.54
CA THR A 100 9.00 -10.82 3.19
C THR A 100 9.22 -11.61 4.48
N HIS A 101 8.14 -11.94 5.20
CA HIS A 101 8.18 -12.82 6.37
C HIS A 101 8.44 -14.28 5.99
N SER A 102 8.17 -14.64 4.73
CA SER A 102 8.44 -15.97 4.17
C SER A 102 9.81 -16.06 3.48
N GLY A 103 10.71 -15.09 3.73
CA GLY A 103 12.08 -15.08 3.23
C GLY A 103 12.27 -14.47 1.83
N TRP A 104 11.21 -13.95 1.20
CA TRP A 104 11.32 -13.32 -0.11
C TRP A 104 11.86 -11.88 -0.02
N SER A 105 12.77 -11.52 -0.92
CA SER A 105 13.04 -10.13 -1.28
C SER A 105 12.69 -9.91 -2.76
N PHE A 106 12.22 -8.72 -3.11
CA PHE A 106 11.77 -8.43 -4.47
C PHE A 106 11.70 -6.93 -4.73
N ARG A 107 11.66 -6.54 -6.00
CA ARG A 107 11.44 -5.15 -6.42
C ARG A 107 10.12 -5.01 -7.16
N VAL A 108 9.23 -4.16 -6.64
CA VAL A 108 7.97 -3.78 -7.28
C VAL A 108 8.25 -2.66 -8.29
N THR A 109 7.80 -2.84 -9.51
CA THR A 109 7.96 -1.85 -10.59
C THR A 109 6.71 -1.02 -10.85
N GLU A 110 5.53 -1.61 -10.73
CA GLU A 110 4.26 -0.93 -11.00
C GLU A 110 3.19 -1.34 -9.98
N LEU A 111 2.31 -0.40 -9.63
CA LEU A 111 1.14 -0.57 -8.76
C LEU A 111 -0.11 -0.01 -9.45
N ALA A 112 -0.45 1.26 -9.25
CA ALA A 112 -1.56 1.91 -9.95
C ALA A 112 -1.10 2.70 -11.19
N GLY A 113 0.20 2.98 -11.30
CA GLY A 113 0.82 3.62 -12.45
C GLY A 113 1.11 2.71 -13.63
N GLY A 114 1.76 3.29 -14.64
CA GLY A 114 2.08 2.62 -15.89
C GLY A 114 0.91 2.60 -16.88
N SER A 115 1.20 2.18 -18.12
CA SER A 115 0.19 1.97 -19.16
C SER A 115 0.02 0.48 -19.43
N HIS A 116 -1.15 -0.02 -19.02
CA HIS A 116 -1.60 -1.41 -19.10
C HIS A 116 -2.82 -1.53 -20.01
N SER A 117 -3.34 -2.75 -20.19
CA SER A 117 -4.64 -2.96 -20.85
C SER A 117 -5.77 -2.24 -20.13
N GLU A 118 -6.78 -1.81 -20.87
CA GLU A 118 -7.89 -0.99 -20.35
C GLU A 118 -8.57 -1.58 -19.10
N LYS A 119 -8.71 -2.91 -19.04
CA LYS A 119 -9.33 -3.63 -17.91
C LYS A 119 -8.32 -4.12 -16.87
N SER A 120 -7.08 -3.59 -16.90
CA SER A 120 -6.02 -4.02 -16.00
C SER A 120 -6.36 -3.75 -14.54
N ARG A 121 -6.04 -4.71 -13.67
CA ARG A 121 -6.20 -4.59 -12.22
C ARG A 121 -5.25 -3.60 -11.57
N HIS A 122 -4.19 -3.17 -12.27
CA HIS A 122 -3.38 -2.03 -11.85
C HIS A 122 -4.25 -0.78 -11.66
N TYR A 123 -5.16 -0.50 -12.60
CA TYR A 123 -6.04 0.67 -12.52
C TYR A 123 -7.14 0.57 -11.45
N ALA A 124 -7.35 -0.63 -10.91
CA ALA A 124 -8.22 -0.89 -9.76
C ALA A 124 -7.46 -0.87 -8.43
N GLY A 125 -6.13 -0.73 -8.44
CA GLY A 125 -5.29 -0.76 -7.23
C GLY A 125 -5.15 -2.14 -6.61
N THR A 126 -5.38 -3.21 -7.38
CA THR A 126 -5.36 -4.60 -6.89
C THR A 126 -4.27 -5.46 -7.54
N ALA A 127 -3.36 -4.86 -8.31
CA ALA A 127 -2.24 -5.57 -8.92
C ALA A 127 -0.89 -4.90 -8.67
N PHE A 128 0.18 -5.70 -8.77
CA PHE A 128 1.54 -5.22 -8.80
C PHE A 128 2.42 -6.07 -9.72
N ASP A 129 3.47 -5.44 -10.26
CA ASP A 129 4.51 -6.10 -11.05
C ASP A 129 5.82 -6.16 -10.25
N VAL A 130 6.56 -7.27 -10.37
CA VAL A 130 7.93 -7.39 -9.84
C VAL A 130 8.93 -7.80 -10.90
N ASP A 131 10.12 -7.21 -10.87
CA ASP A 131 11.15 -7.46 -11.88
C ASP A 131 12.48 -7.99 -11.32
N TYR A 132 12.63 -8.04 -10.00
CA TYR A 132 13.68 -8.77 -9.28
C TYR A 132 13.06 -9.59 -8.17
N ILE A 133 13.57 -10.81 -7.98
CA ILE A 133 13.21 -11.72 -6.89
C ILE A 133 14.50 -12.30 -6.33
N ASN A 134 14.69 -12.20 -5.01
CA ASN A 134 15.87 -12.61 -4.26
C ASN A 134 17.19 -12.11 -4.90
N GLY A 135 17.19 -10.85 -5.32
CA GLY A 135 18.36 -10.21 -5.95
C GLY A 135 18.60 -10.59 -7.42
N VAL A 136 17.82 -11.52 -7.98
CA VAL A 136 17.96 -11.98 -9.37
C VAL A 136 16.87 -11.35 -10.23
N LYS A 137 17.24 -10.81 -11.41
CA LYS A 137 16.28 -10.26 -12.39
C LYS A 137 15.29 -11.35 -12.79
N VAL A 138 14.00 -11.01 -12.92
CA VAL A 138 12.98 -11.94 -13.41
C VAL A 138 13.24 -12.27 -14.88
N GLY A 139 13.21 -13.57 -15.19
CA GLY A 139 13.40 -14.14 -16.52
C GLY A 139 13.48 -15.66 -16.45
N TRP A 140 13.67 -16.31 -17.61
CA TRP A 140 13.71 -17.78 -17.72
C TRP A 140 14.76 -18.47 -16.84
N GLY A 141 15.89 -17.82 -16.61
CA GLY A 141 16.98 -18.36 -15.79
C GLY A 141 16.85 -18.09 -14.29
N ASN A 142 15.79 -17.41 -13.83
CA ASN A 142 15.62 -17.10 -12.42
C ASN A 142 14.92 -18.27 -11.69
N PRO A 143 15.62 -19.01 -10.82
CA PRO A 143 15.07 -20.21 -10.16
C PRO A 143 13.95 -19.89 -9.16
N TYR A 144 13.84 -18.63 -8.73
CA TYR A 144 12.91 -18.20 -7.68
C TYR A 144 11.51 -17.87 -8.19
N VAL A 145 11.36 -17.62 -9.49
CA VAL A 145 10.10 -17.14 -10.10
C VAL A 145 8.92 -18.05 -9.77
N ASN A 146 9.07 -19.36 -9.99
CA ASN A 146 7.98 -20.31 -9.75
C ASN A 146 7.61 -20.41 -8.26
N GLY A 147 8.60 -20.32 -7.37
CA GLY A 147 8.37 -20.30 -5.93
C GLY A 147 7.64 -19.05 -5.48
N PHE A 148 8.07 -17.88 -5.95
CA PHE A 148 7.43 -16.60 -5.67
C PHE A 148 5.98 -16.56 -6.18
N MET A 149 5.75 -16.97 -7.43
CA MET A 149 4.41 -17.04 -8.01
C MET A 149 3.48 -17.98 -7.22
N ARG A 150 4.01 -19.11 -6.72
CA ARG A 150 3.26 -20.04 -5.86
C ARG A 150 2.92 -19.38 -4.52
N ALA A 151 3.86 -18.67 -3.90
CA ALA A 151 3.64 -17.95 -2.66
C ALA A 151 2.55 -16.87 -2.82
N CYS A 152 2.54 -16.13 -3.92
CA CYS A 152 1.48 -15.17 -4.24
C CYS A 152 0.10 -15.84 -4.31
N ARG A 153 -0.02 -17.00 -4.98
CA ARG A 153 -1.27 -17.77 -5.04
C ARG A 153 -1.71 -18.25 -3.66
N TRP A 154 -0.79 -18.74 -2.83
CA TRP A 154 -1.06 -19.12 -1.44
C TRP A 154 -1.59 -17.95 -0.59
N LEU A 155 -1.18 -16.71 -0.92
CA LEU A 155 -1.66 -15.49 -0.27
C LEU A 155 -2.95 -14.93 -0.90
N GLY A 156 -3.59 -15.68 -1.80
CA GLY A 156 -4.91 -15.36 -2.35
C GLY A 156 -4.90 -14.56 -3.66
N ALA A 157 -3.77 -14.45 -4.35
CA ALA A 157 -3.74 -13.85 -5.68
C ALA A 157 -4.60 -14.68 -6.65
N ARG A 158 -5.46 -13.99 -7.42
CA ARG A 158 -6.40 -14.60 -8.37
C ARG A 158 -5.76 -14.91 -9.71
N GLU A 159 -4.82 -14.05 -10.13
CA GLU A 159 -4.05 -14.24 -11.34
C GLU A 159 -2.59 -13.92 -11.06
N VAL A 160 -1.70 -14.79 -11.57
CA VAL A 160 -0.26 -14.68 -11.42
C VAL A 160 0.39 -15.10 -12.74
N ARG A 161 1.00 -14.15 -13.44
CA ARG A 161 1.67 -14.36 -14.74
C ARG A 161 3.15 -14.03 -14.62
N GLY A 162 3.99 -14.77 -15.32
CA GLY A 162 5.44 -14.56 -15.30
C GLY A 162 6.08 -15.08 -16.59
N PRO A 163 7.42 -15.26 -16.62
CA PRO A 163 8.12 -15.82 -17.77
C PRO A 163 7.43 -17.10 -18.30
N GLY A 164 7.10 -17.11 -19.59
CA GLY A 164 6.27 -18.14 -20.24
C GLY A 164 4.84 -17.70 -20.56
N SER A 165 4.33 -16.66 -19.89
CA SER A 165 3.08 -15.99 -20.28
C SER A 165 3.35 -14.85 -21.27
N ALA A 166 2.47 -14.67 -22.26
CA ALA A 166 2.57 -13.59 -23.23
C ALA A 166 2.68 -12.22 -22.54
N GLY A 167 3.69 -11.41 -22.89
CA GLY A 167 3.94 -10.10 -22.30
C GLY A 167 4.73 -10.09 -20.98
N HIS A 168 5.00 -11.24 -20.36
CA HIS A 168 5.53 -11.32 -18.99
C HIS A 168 6.94 -11.94 -18.92
N ARG A 169 7.76 -11.77 -19.96
CA ARG A 169 9.11 -12.40 -20.02
C ARG A 169 10.08 -11.87 -18.95
N THR A 170 9.88 -10.65 -18.46
CA THR A 170 10.86 -9.90 -17.66
C THR A 170 10.34 -9.45 -16.29
N HIS A 171 9.11 -9.81 -15.95
CA HIS A 171 8.46 -9.48 -14.68
C HIS A 171 7.41 -10.53 -14.33
N VAL A 172 6.97 -10.53 -13.07
CA VAL A 172 5.81 -11.28 -12.60
C VAL A 172 4.70 -10.28 -12.30
N HIS A 173 3.54 -10.44 -12.93
CA HIS A 173 2.28 -9.76 -12.62
C HIS A 173 1.49 -10.56 -11.61
N VAL A 174 0.94 -9.89 -10.60
CA VAL A 174 0.15 -10.51 -9.53
C VAL A 174 -1.07 -9.63 -9.21
N GLU A 175 -2.26 -10.22 -9.11
CA GLU A 175 -3.49 -9.47 -8.76
C GLU A 175 -4.42 -10.17 -7.76
N TRP A 176 -5.17 -9.38 -6.98
CA TRP A 176 -6.18 -9.77 -5.96
C TRP A 176 -7.61 -9.37 -6.32
#